data_AF-A0A061F275-F1
#
_entry.id   AF-A0A061F275-F1
#
_cell.length_a   1.000
_cell.length_b   1.000
_cell.length_c   1.000
_cell.angle_alpha   90.00
_cell.angle_beta   90.00
_cell.angle_gamma   90.00
#
_symmetry.space_group_name_H-M   'P 1'
#
loop_
_entity.id
_entity.type
_entity.pdbx_description
1 polymer ?
#
loop_
_entity_poly.entity_id
_entity_poly.type
_entity_poly.pdbx_seq_one_letter_code
_entity_poly.pdbx_strand_id
1 'polypeptide(L)'
;MLAAGQECNVWTYTLLSLTVQAPSSYFLILTVQGRLNSMRINGEEYLQTWHALKPDFSSLTEQYNLEQYNQETCLTTMKGVQILVAFVLLALVSSLASASDPSPLQDFCVAINDAKNGVFVNGKFCKDPKLANADDFFFSGLNKQGNTSNQLGSKVTPVNVEQIPGLNTLGISFARVDYAPYGGLNPPHTHPRATEILVVVEGTLYVGFVTSNPDNRLITKVLYPGDVFVFPVGLIHFQFNKGNTNAVAFAGLSSQNPGVITIANAVFGSNPAINPEVLAKAFQLEKNIERMKQMSQCCDEATREDGDVCTTEAIKMLESDLQSGVICC
;
A
#
# COMPACT_ATOMS: atom_id res chain seq x y z
N MET A 1 -41.23 -53.18 -23.21
CA MET A 1 -39.79 -52.93 -23.43
C MET A 1 -39.37 -51.96 -22.34
N LEU A 2 -38.30 -52.29 -21.60
CA LEU A 2 -37.78 -51.51 -20.47
C LEU A 2 -37.48 -50.07 -20.89
N ALA A 3 -38.03 -49.09 -20.18
CA ALA A 3 -37.47 -47.74 -20.13
C ALA A 3 -36.86 -47.57 -18.74
N ALA A 4 -35.53 -47.60 -18.70
CA ALA A 4 -34.76 -47.22 -17.52
C ALA A 4 -35.07 -45.74 -17.22
N GLY A 5 -35.56 -45.44 -16.03
CA GLY A 5 -35.63 -44.06 -15.56
C GLY A 5 -34.21 -43.51 -15.43
N GLN A 6 -33.86 -42.50 -16.22
CA GLN A 6 -32.67 -41.71 -15.95
C GLN A 6 -33.00 -40.71 -14.83
N GLU A 7 -32.49 -40.99 -13.63
CA GLU A 7 -32.46 -40.02 -12.53
C GLU A 7 -31.44 -38.93 -12.84
N CYS A 8 -31.92 -37.70 -13.06
CA CYS A 8 -31.07 -36.51 -12.93
C CYS A 8 -30.92 -36.20 -11.43
N ASN A 9 -29.82 -36.66 -10.83
CA ASN A 9 -29.41 -36.23 -9.49
C ASN A 9 -28.93 -34.76 -9.56
N VAL A 10 -29.84 -33.82 -9.33
CA VAL A 10 -29.51 -32.39 -9.22
C VAL A 10 -29.00 -32.12 -7.80
N TRP A 11 -27.69 -31.99 -7.66
CA TRP A 11 -27.09 -31.53 -6.42
C TRP A 11 -27.23 -30.02 -6.31
N THR A 12 -28.08 -29.53 -5.41
CA THR A 12 -28.08 -28.13 -5.00
C THR A 12 -27.07 -27.94 -3.87
N TYR A 13 -25.98 -27.24 -4.16
CA TYR A 13 -24.98 -26.87 -3.17
C TYR A 13 -25.26 -25.44 -2.69
N THR A 14 -25.50 -25.27 -1.40
CA THR A 14 -25.66 -23.94 -0.79
C THR A 14 -24.39 -23.60 -0.02
N LEU A 15 -23.72 -22.50 -0.40
CA LEU A 15 -22.53 -22.02 0.30
C LEU A 15 -22.97 -21.38 1.63
N LEU A 16 -22.67 -22.02 2.78
CA LEU A 16 -23.18 -21.55 4.07
C LEU A 16 -22.37 -20.39 4.68
N SER A 17 -21.05 -20.33 4.48
CA SER A 17 -20.22 -19.19 4.91
C SER A 17 -18.80 -19.25 4.30
N LEU A 18 -18.14 -18.09 4.22
CA LEU A 18 -16.72 -17.96 3.90
C LEU A 18 -16.07 -17.14 5.03
N THR A 19 -15.15 -17.73 5.79
CA THR A 19 -14.38 -17.00 6.80
C THR A 19 -12.89 -17.07 6.46
N VAL A 20 -12.29 -15.89 6.31
CA VAL A 20 -10.85 -15.71 6.11
C VAL A 20 -10.27 -15.24 7.42
N GLN A 21 -9.40 -16.05 8.02
CA GLN A 21 -8.65 -15.65 9.21
C GLN A 21 -7.16 -15.81 8.95
N ALA A 22 -6.42 -14.70 9.07
CA ALA A 22 -4.96 -14.62 9.03
C ALA A 22 -4.46 -14.23 10.44
N PRO A 23 -3.19 -14.54 10.84
CA PRO A 23 -2.05 -14.86 9.97
C PRO A 23 -1.20 -16.08 10.42
N SER A 24 -0.87 -16.95 9.45
CA SER A 24 0.40 -17.71 9.31
C SER A 24 0.23 -19.07 8.62
N SER A 25 -1.00 -19.55 8.40
CA SER A 25 -1.27 -20.72 7.56
C SER A 25 -2.72 -20.65 7.06
N TYR A 26 -2.93 -20.45 5.76
CA TYR A 26 -4.27 -20.38 5.19
C TYR A 26 -4.82 -21.80 5.00
N PHE A 27 -5.70 -22.24 5.90
CA PHE A 27 -6.56 -23.41 5.68
C PHE A 27 -7.97 -22.91 5.34
N LEU A 28 -8.48 -23.30 4.17
CA LEU A 28 -9.88 -23.08 3.80
C LEU A 28 -10.67 -24.34 4.14
N ILE A 29 -11.56 -24.27 5.14
CA ILE A 29 -12.50 -25.37 5.44
C ILE A 29 -13.77 -25.15 4.62
N LEU A 30 -13.90 -25.88 3.51
CA LEU A 30 -15.14 -25.94 2.73
C LEU A 30 -16.08 -26.96 3.36
N THR A 31 -17.13 -26.49 4.04
CA THR A 31 -18.21 -27.36 4.52
C THR A 31 -19.32 -27.35 3.49
N VAL A 32 -19.40 -28.41 2.68
CA VAL A 32 -20.45 -28.58 1.67
C VAL A 32 -21.45 -29.59 2.19
N GLN A 33 -22.69 -29.16 2.47
CA GLN A 33 -23.77 -30.06 2.88
C GLN A 33 -24.76 -30.20 1.72
N GLY A 34 -24.74 -31.35 1.05
CA GLY A 34 -25.66 -31.65 -0.05
C GLY A 34 -27.02 -32.11 0.48
N ARG A 35 -28.11 -31.64 -0.14
CA ARG A 35 -29.44 -32.27 -0.04
C ARG A 35 -29.80 -32.90 -1.38
N LEU A 36 -30.13 -34.18 -1.36
CA LEU A 36 -30.79 -34.84 -2.49
C LEU A 36 -32.27 -34.42 -2.49
N ASN A 37 -32.71 -33.71 -3.53
CA ASN A 37 -34.14 -33.47 -3.74
C ASN A 37 -34.61 -34.37 -4.89
N SER A 38 -35.41 -35.39 -4.58
CA SER A 38 -36.16 -36.14 -5.60
C SER A 38 -37.53 -35.49 -5.81
N MET A 39 -37.86 -35.11 -7.04
CA MET A 39 -39.19 -34.62 -7.38
C MET A 39 -40.09 -35.80 -7.77
N ARG A 40 -41.16 -36.06 -7.01
CA ARG A 40 -42.17 -37.10 -7.28
C ARG A 40 -43.45 -36.42 -7.76
N ILE A 41 -43.96 -36.80 -8.93
CA ILE A 41 -45.24 -36.30 -9.46
C ILE A 41 -46.28 -37.42 -9.35
N ASN A 42 -47.32 -37.17 -8.54
CA ASN A 42 -48.64 -37.85 -8.37
C ASN A 42 -48.67 -39.39 -8.54
N GLY A 43 -48.90 -40.25 -7.54
CA GLY A 43 -49.88 -40.15 -6.45
C GLY A 43 -51.17 -40.90 -6.81
N GLU A 44 -51.16 -42.25 -6.79
CA GLU A 44 -52.25 -43.14 -6.33
C GLU A 44 -51.89 -44.64 -6.53
N GLU A 45 -52.19 -45.47 -5.53
CA GLU A 45 -52.12 -46.95 -5.56
C GLU A 45 -53.25 -47.51 -6.42
N TYR A 46 -52.96 -48.42 -7.36
CA TYR A 46 -54.00 -49.30 -7.93
C TYR A 46 -53.53 -50.76 -8.05
N LEU A 47 -53.99 -51.57 -7.10
CA LEU A 47 -54.29 -52.99 -7.29
C LEU A 47 -55.69 -53.08 -7.92
N GLN A 48 -55.79 -53.43 -9.21
CA GLN A 48 -56.76 -54.38 -9.81
C GLN A 48 -56.93 -54.19 -11.35
N THR A 49 -56.62 -55.27 -12.07
CA THR A 49 -57.24 -55.82 -13.31
C THR A 49 -57.70 -54.91 -14.46
N TRP A 50 -56.95 -55.04 -15.57
CA TRP A 50 -57.33 -55.11 -17.01
C TRP A 50 -58.69 -54.58 -17.49
N HIS A 51 -58.67 -53.61 -18.42
CA HIS A 51 -59.25 -53.73 -19.78
C HIS A 51 -58.81 -52.56 -20.70
N ALA A 52 -58.90 -52.80 -22.01
CA ALA A 52 -58.24 -52.13 -23.13
C ALA A 52 -58.80 -50.75 -23.56
N LEU A 53 -57.95 -49.90 -24.19
CA LEU A 53 -58.09 -49.38 -25.58
C LEU A 53 -57.19 -48.16 -25.91
N LYS A 54 -56.46 -48.28 -27.04
CA LYS A 54 -55.86 -47.29 -27.98
C LYS A 54 -54.90 -46.16 -27.51
N PRO A 55 -53.85 -45.85 -28.30
CA PRO A 55 -52.82 -44.86 -27.96
C PRO A 55 -53.24 -43.44 -28.37
N ASP A 56 -52.95 -42.47 -27.51
CA ASP A 56 -53.10 -41.04 -27.77
C ASP A 56 -51.72 -40.40 -28.02
N PHE A 57 -51.60 -39.66 -29.12
CA PHE A 57 -50.34 -39.10 -29.66
C PHE A 57 -49.89 -37.80 -28.95
N SER A 58 -50.59 -37.39 -27.90
CA SER A 58 -50.29 -36.20 -27.09
C SER A 58 -49.11 -36.41 -26.13
N SER A 59 -48.88 -37.64 -25.66
CA SER A 59 -47.87 -37.97 -24.64
C SER A 59 -46.41 -37.92 -25.13
N LEU A 60 -46.15 -38.24 -26.40
CA LEU A 60 -44.80 -38.24 -26.96
C LEU A 60 -44.24 -36.82 -27.15
N THR A 61 -45.10 -35.86 -27.48
CA THR A 61 -44.71 -34.45 -27.66
C THR A 61 -44.36 -33.80 -26.32
N GLU A 62 -45.11 -34.11 -25.26
CA GLU A 62 -44.89 -33.60 -23.91
C GLU A 62 -43.62 -34.20 -23.28
N GLN A 63 -43.35 -35.49 -23.52
CA GLN A 63 -42.14 -36.17 -23.06
C GLN A 63 -40.88 -35.68 -23.79
N TYR A 64 -40.95 -35.45 -25.11
CA TYR A 64 -39.84 -34.88 -25.89
C TYR A 64 -39.55 -33.42 -25.48
N ASN A 65 -40.59 -32.63 -25.22
CA ASN A 65 -40.44 -31.25 -24.73
C ASN A 65 -39.86 -31.19 -23.32
N LEU A 66 -40.19 -32.14 -22.43
CA LEU A 66 -39.61 -32.25 -21.08
C LEU A 66 -38.14 -32.70 -21.11
N GLU A 67 -37.78 -33.66 -21.96
CA GLU A 67 -36.37 -34.06 -22.16
C GLU A 67 -35.53 -32.91 -22.73
N GLN A 68 -36.05 -32.20 -23.73
CA GLN A 68 -35.37 -31.07 -24.34
C GLN A 68 -35.26 -29.87 -23.36
N TYR A 69 -36.33 -29.58 -22.62
CA TYR A 69 -36.33 -28.56 -21.56
C TYR A 69 -35.35 -28.89 -20.44
N ASN A 70 -35.30 -30.15 -19.98
CA ASN A 70 -34.35 -30.59 -18.95
C ASN A 70 -32.90 -30.58 -19.46
N GLN A 71 -32.66 -30.90 -20.73
CA GLN A 71 -31.33 -30.88 -21.33
C GLN A 71 -30.82 -29.44 -21.54
N GLU A 72 -31.68 -28.52 -21.99
CA GLU A 72 -31.37 -27.09 -22.08
C GLU A 72 -31.15 -26.47 -20.68
N THR A 73 -31.97 -26.82 -19.70
CA THR A 73 -31.83 -26.34 -18.31
C THR A 73 -30.56 -26.87 -17.65
N CYS A 74 -30.22 -28.15 -17.86
CA CYS A 74 -28.99 -28.76 -17.37
C CYS A 74 -27.75 -28.12 -18.02
N LEU A 75 -27.78 -27.92 -19.34
CA LEU A 75 -26.70 -27.25 -20.08
C LEU A 75 -26.51 -25.80 -19.62
N THR A 76 -27.61 -25.08 -19.34
CA THR A 76 -27.57 -23.70 -18.83
C THR A 76 -27.02 -23.64 -17.40
N THR A 77 -27.36 -24.63 -16.57
CA THR A 77 -26.85 -24.77 -15.20
C THR A 77 -25.35 -25.10 -15.18
N MET A 78 -24.89 -26.02 -16.03
CA MET A 78 -23.46 -26.34 -16.18
C MET A 78 -22.64 -25.14 -16.67
N LYS A 79 -23.16 -24.38 -17.63
CA LYS A 79 -22.54 -23.12 -18.09
C LYS A 79 -22.49 -22.08 -16.96
N GLY A 80 -23.55 -21.96 -16.16
CA GLY A 80 -23.58 -21.07 -14.99
C GLY A 80 -22.54 -21.43 -13.93
N VAL A 81 -22.36 -22.73 -13.62
CA VAL A 81 -21.34 -23.21 -12.69
C VAL A 81 -19.93 -22.96 -13.23
N GLN A 82 -19.67 -23.21 -14.51
CA GLN A 82 -18.38 -22.94 -15.14
C GLN A 82 -18.02 -21.45 -15.10
N ILE A 83 -19.00 -20.57 -15.36
CA ILE A 83 -18.82 -19.12 -15.25
C ILE A 83 -18.51 -18.72 -13.81
N LEU A 84 -19.23 -19.29 -12.83
CA LEU A 84 -19.02 -19.00 -11.40
C LEU A 84 -17.64 -19.48 -10.91
N VAL A 85 -17.21 -20.66 -11.34
CA VAL A 85 -15.84 -21.17 -11.06
C VAL A 85 -14.78 -20.27 -11.70
N ALA A 86 -15.00 -19.82 -12.94
CA ALA A 86 -14.08 -18.88 -13.60
C ALA A 86 -13.99 -17.54 -12.87
N PHE A 87 -15.11 -16.99 -12.39
CA PHE A 87 -15.12 -15.76 -11.58
C PHE A 87 -14.43 -15.94 -10.23
N VAL A 88 -14.62 -17.08 -9.56
CA VAL A 88 -13.93 -17.39 -8.29
C VAL A 88 -12.42 -17.55 -8.51
N LEU A 89 -12.00 -18.24 -9.57
CA LEU A 89 -10.58 -18.37 -9.93
C LEU A 89 -9.99 -17.01 -10.28
N LEU A 90 -10.68 -16.18 -11.07
CA LEU A 90 -10.25 -14.83 -11.40
C LEU A 90 -10.12 -13.96 -10.14
N ALA A 91 -11.08 -14.02 -9.22
CA ALA A 91 -11.03 -13.30 -7.95
C ALA A 91 -9.86 -13.78 -7.05
N LEU A 92 -9.58 -15.08 -7.03
CA LEU A 92 -8.43 -15.66 -6.32
C LEU A 92 -7.10 -15.12 -6.86
N VAL A 93 -6.94 -15.05 -8.20
CA VAL A 93 -5.72 -14.53 -8.83
C VAL A 93 -5.58 -13.00 -8.66
N SER A 94 -6.69 -12.29 -8.46
CA SER A 94 -6.74 -10.82 -8.39
C SER A 94 -6.43 -10.23 -7.01
N SER A 95 -6.20 -11.05 -5.98
CA SER A 95 -6.28 -10.61 -4.58
C SER A 95 -4.94 -10.29 -3.88
N LEU A 96 -3.82 -10.24 -4.59
CA LEU A 96 -2.51 -9.93 -4.00
C LEU A 96 -2.04 -8.52 -4.33
N ALA A 97 -2.76 -7.50 -3.85
CA ALA A 97 -2.19 -6.16 -3.76
C ALA A 97 -1.27 -6.12 -2.53
N SER A 98 0.05 -6.28 -2.74
CA SER A 98 1.02 -6.08 -1.66
C SER A 98 1.20 -4.59 -1.43
N ALA A 99 0.73 -4.11 -0.27
CA ALA A 99 0.89 -2.70 0.14
C ALA A 99 2.25 -2.40 0.81
N SER A 100 3.11 -3.41 0.92
CA SER A 100 4.48 -3.35 1.45
C SER A 100 5.47 -4.00 0.48
N ASP A 101 6.76 -3.84 0.75
CA ASP A 101 7.82 -4.56 0.06
C ASP A 101 7.48 -6.07 -0.01
N PRO A 102 7.62 -6.71 -1.19
CA PRO A 102 7.37 -8.14 -1.34
C PRO A 102 8.30 -8.98 -0.46
N SER A 103 7.79 -10.08 0.08
CA SER A 103 8.63 -11.04 0.81
C SER A 103 9.72 -11.62 -0.11
N PRO A 104 10.94 -11.84 0.41
CA PRO A 104 12.01 -12.45 -0.37
C PRO A 104 11.67 -13.91 -0.72
N LEU A 105 12.10 -14.35 -1.91
CA LEU A 105 11.90 -15.74 -2.39
C LEU A 105 13.16 -16.61 -2.25
N GLN A 106 14.23 -16.02 -1.73
CA GLN A 106 15.53 -16.63 -1.47
C GLN A 106 16.23 -15.86 -0.35
N ASP A 107 17.31 -16.41 0.21
CA ASP A 107 18.02 -15.81 1.36
C ASP A 107 18.46 -14.36 1.12
N PHE A 108 18.95 -14.04 -0.08
CA PHE A 108 19.34 -12.69 -0.47
C PHE A 108 19.30 -12.48 -1.99
N CYS A 109 19.18 -11.22 -2.40
CA CYS A 109 19.29 -10.79 -3.80
C CYS A 109 20.01 -9.44 -3.83
N VAL A 110 21.34 -9.44 -3.90
CA VAL A 110 22.15 -8.22 -3.91
C VAL A 110 21.83 -7.39 -5.17
N ALA A 111 21.42 -6.14 -4.99
CA ALA A 111 21.10 -5.25 -6.10
C ALA A 111 22.29 -4.98 -7.03
N ILE A 112 22.02 -4.86 -8.33
CA ILE A 112 22.97 -4.31 -9.31
C ILE A 112 22.43 -2.99 -9.88
N ASN A 113 23.32 -2.03 -10.13
CA ASN A 113 22.94 -0.68 -10.58
C ASN A 113 22.62 -0.60 -12.07
N ASP A 114 23.27 -1.41 -12.91
CA ASP A 114 23.17 -1.31 -14.37
C ASP A 114 23.10 -2.70 -15.02
N ALA A 115 21.89 -3.17 -15.30
CA ALA A 115 21.70 -4.11 -16.39
C ALA A 115 21.75 -3.28 -17.69
N LYS A 116 22.87 -3.32 -18.44
CA LYS A 116 22.92 -2.72 -19.78
C LYS A 116 21.75 -3.28 -20.61
N ASN A 117 20.81 -2.42 -21.03
CA ASN A 117 19.55 -2.77 -21.70
C ASN A 117 18.54 -3.56 -20.85
N GLY A 118 18.60 -3.43 -19.52
CA GLY A 118 17.65 -4.04 -18.60
C GLY A 118 16.25 -3.45 -18.72
N VAL A 119 15.24 -4.30 -18.53
CA VAL A 119 13.85 -3.85 -18.34
C VAL A 119 13.66 -3.28 -16.93
N PHE A 120 12.76 -2.31 -16.76
CA PHE A 120 12.40 -1.85 -15.42
C PHE A 120 11.61 -2.93 -14.68
N VAL A 121 12.03 -3.27 -13.47
CA VAL A 121 11.36 -4.23 -12.57
C VAL A 121 10.93 -3.53 -11.28
N ASN A 122 10.00 -4.12 -10.55
CA ASN A 122 9.70 -3.66 -9.18
C ASN A 122 10.85 -4.07 -8.26
N GLY A 123 11.61 -3.09 -7.75
CA GLY A 123 12.84 -3.32 -6.98
C GLY A 123 14.09 -3.23 -7.86
N LYS A 124 15.06 -4.14 -7.66
CA LYS A 124 16.32 -4.17 -8.43
C LYS A 124 16.67 -5.58 -8.87
N PHE A 125 17.43 -5.68 -9.97
CA PHE A 125 18.02 -6.94 -10.42
C PHE A 125 19.02 -7.51 -9.42
N CYS A 126 19.14 -8.82 -9.37
CA CYS A 126 20.07 -9.52 -8.48
C CYS A 126 21.42 -9.79 -9.17
N LYS A 127 22.51 -9.60 -8.42
CA LYS A 127 23.83 -10.18 -8.68
C LYS A 127 23.77 -11.71 -8.57
N ASP A 128 24.65 -12.42 -9.28
CA ASP A 128 24.83 -13.87 -9.06
C ASP A 128 25.14 -14.13 -7.56
N PRO A 129 24.33 -14.95 -6.85
CA PRO A 129 24.53 -15.21 -5.44
C PRO A 129 25.91 -15.77 -5.10
N LYS A 130 26.58 -16.46 -6.03
CA LYS A 130 27.94 -17.00 -5.83
C LYS A 130 29.01 -15.92 -5.79
N LEU A 131 28.72 -14.72 -6.28
CA LEU A 131 29.63 -13.58 -6.30
C LEU A 131 29.39 -12.62 -5.11
N ALA A 132 28.39 -12.90 -4.28
CA ALA A 132 28.08 -12.08 -3.12
C ALA A 132 29.18 -12.18 -2.07
N ASN A 133 29.48 -11.05 -1.41
CA ASN A 133 30.47 -10.98 -0.33
C ASN A 133 30.00 -10.01 0.77
N ALA A 134 30.78 -9.89 1.85
CA ALA A 134 30.40 -9.08 3.01
C ALA A 134 30.19 -7.59 2.67
N ASP A 135 30.94 -7.04 1.72
CA ASP A 135 30.85 -5.63 1.34
C ASP A 135 29.52 -5.30 0.65
N ASP A 136 28.82 -6.29 0.07
CA ASP A 136 27.49 -6.11 -0.50
C ASP A 136 26.41 -5.81 0.58
N PHE A 137 26.68 -6.14 1.84
CA PHE A 137 25.75 -6.03 2.98
C PHE A 137 26.20 -5.01 4.03
N PHE A 138 27.20 -4.19 3.70
CA PHE A 138 27.89 -3.35 4.67
C PHE A 138 27.83 -1.87 4.29
N PHE A 139 27.67 -1.02 5.31
CA PHE A 139 27.84 0.42 5.19
C PHE A 139 28.62 0.93 6.40
N SER A 140 29.63 1.78 6.14
CA SER A 140 30.40 2.45 7.19
C SER A 140 30.20 3.97 7.11
N GLY A 141 30.46 4.67 8.22
CA GLY A 141 30.45 6.13 8.26
C GLY A 141 29.32 6.73 9.09
N LEU A 142 28.35 5.94 9.57
CA LEU A 142 27.31 6.43 10.50
C LEU A 142 27.85 6.89 11.86
N ASN A 143 29.13 6.66 12.16
CA ASN A 143 29.81 7.21 13.32
C ASN A 143 30.25 8.68 13.12
N LYS A 144 30.19 9.20 11.88
CA LYS A 144 30.52 10.59 11.56
C LYS A 144 29.23 11.42 11.51
N GLN A 145 29.28 12.59 12.12
CA GLN A 145 28.17 13.54 12.09
C GLN A 145 28.00 14.13 10.68
N GLY A 146 26.76 14.19 10.19
CA GLY A 146 26.42 14.91 8.97
C GLY A 146 26.58 16.42 9.10
N ASN A 147 26.77 17.13 8.00
CA ASN A 147 26.90 18.59 8.02
C ASN A 147 25.53 19.26 8.25
N THR A 148 25.33 19.77 9.47
CA THR A 148 24.12 20.52 9.85
C THR A 148 24.26 22.03 9.66
N SER A 149 25.32 22.51 9.00
CA SER A 149 25.50 23.94 8.66
C SER A 149 24.70 24.29 7.40
N ASN A 150 23.38 24.10 7.47
CA ASN A 150 22.42 24.37 6.40
C ASN A 150 21.18 25.07 6.98
N GLN A 151 20.26 25.51 6.13
CA GLN A 151 19.11 26.32 6.55
C GLN A 151 18.19 25.60 7.56
N LEU A 152 18.05 24.28 7.44
CA LEU A 152 17.24 23.49 8.35
C LEU A 152 17.97 23.16 9.66
N GLY A 153 19.30 23.26 9.69
CA GLY A 153 20.08 22.81 10.83
C GLY A 153 19.98 21.29 11.04
N SER A 154 19.74 20.49 10.02
CA SER A 154 19.69 19.02 10.15
C SER A 154 20.29 18.31 8.94
N LYS A 155 20.73 17.06 9.12
CA LYS A 155 21.18 16.22 8.00
C LYS A 155 20.75 14.78 8.18
N VAL A 156 20.03 14.26 7.20
CA VAL A 156 19.72 12.83 7.08
C VAL A 156 20.82 12.14 6.27
N THR A 157 21.38 11.07 6.83
CA THR A 157 22.29 10.15 6.14
C THR A 157 21.55 8.83 5.93
N PRO A 158 20.99 8.59 4.73
CA PRO A 158 20.23 7.39 4.44
C PRO A 158 21.14 6.17 4.30
N VAL A 159 20.62 5.01 4.67
CA VAL A 159 21.22 3.69 4.47
C VAL A 159 20.11 2.77 3.97
N ASN A 160 19.72 2.99 2.72
CA ASN A 160 18.70 2.19 2.03
C ASN A 160 19.37 1.33 0.94
N VAL A 161 18.56 0.69 0.08
CA VAL A 161 19.08 -0.19 -0.98
C VAL A 161 20.10 0.45 -1.93
N GLU A 162 20.12 1.79 -2.03
CA GLU A 162 21.11 2.52 -2.83
C GLU A 162 22.50 2.57 -2.14
N GLN A 163 22.55 2.50 -0.81
CA GLN A 163 23.81 2.48 -0.04
C GLN A 163 24.24 1.06 0.33
N ILE A 164 23.30 0.16 0.60
CA ILE A 164 23.56 -1.26 0.86
C ILE A 164 22.77 -2.09 -0.17
N PRO A 165 23.41 -2.52 -1.27
CA PRO A 165 22.75 -3.30 -2.32
C PRO A 165 22.13 -4.60 -1.80
N GLY A 166 22.70 -5.20 -0.75
CA GLY A 166 22.19 -6.39 -0.07
C GLY A 166 20.83 -6.21 0.61
N LEU A 167 20.32 -4.99 0.79
CA LEU A 167 18.97 -4.74 1.33
C LEU A 167 17.85 -5.06 0.35
N ASN A 168 18.16 -5.26 -0.93
CA ASN A 168 17.16 -5.55 -1.94
C ASN A 168 16.42 -6.85 -1.61
N THR A 169 15.09 -6.81 -1.71
CA THR A 169 14.10 -7.82 -1.30
C THR A 169 13.90 -8.04 0.20
N LEU A 170 14.65 -7.34 1.07
CA LEU A 170 14.60 -7.59 2.53
C LEU A 170 13.62 -6.72 3.31
N GLY A 171 12.98 -5.73 2.67
CA GLY A 171 11.88 -4.98 3.27
C GLY A 171 12.27 -4.04 4.42
N ILE A 172 13.55 -3.69 4.56
CA ILE A 172 14.04 -2.78 5.61
C ILE A 172 15.09 -1.80 5.10
N SER A 173 15.20 -0.65 5.76
CA SER A 173 16.29 0.31 5.59
C SER A 173 16.57 1.05 6.89
N PHE A 174 17.62 1.85 6.88
CA PHE A 174 18.09 2.58 8.05
C PHE A 174 18.46 4.02 7.70
N ALA A 175 18.57 4.89 8.70
CA ALA A 175 19.10 6.23 8.54
C ALA A 175 19.69 6.75 9.86
N ARG A 176 20.68 7.64 9.75
CA ARG A 176 21.10 8.53 10.84
C ARG A 176 20.57 9.91 10.56
N VAL A 177 20.13 10.62 11.60
CA VAL A 177 19.78 12.03 11.51
C VAL A 177 20.54 12.82 12.57
N ASP A 178 21.22 13.87 12.11
CA ASP A 178 21.95 14.82 12.95
C ASP A 178 21.21 16.16 12.97
N TYR A 179 21.10 16.77 14.16
CA TYR A 179 20.42 18.04 14.35
C TYR A 179 21.32 19.04 15.09
N ALA A 180 21.45 20.24 14.52
CA ALA A 180 22.07 21.40 15.14
C ALA A 180 21.29 21.84 16.40
N PRO A 181 21.94 22.51 17.36
CA PRO A 181 21.27 23.02 18.55
C PRO A 181 20.36 24.19 18.19
N TYR A 182 19.43 24.53 19.08
CA TYR A 182 18.57 25.70 18.96
C TYR A 182 17.67 25.71 17.71
N GLY A 183 17.16 24.54 17.31
CA GLY A 183 16.11 24.45 16.30
C GLY A 183 16.47 23.70 15.03
N GLY A 184 17.46 22.80 15.06
CA GLY A 184 17.67 21.85 13.97
C GLY A 184 16.38 21.09 13.66
N LEU A 185 15.92 21.14 12.41
CA LEU A 185 14.60 20.67 11.98
C LEU A 185 14.76 19.65 10.86
N ASN A 186 14.23 18.44 11.05
CA ASN A 186 13.82 17.62 9.93
C ASN A 186 12.35 17.96 9.64
N PRO A 187 12.07 18.72 8.56
CA PRO A 187 10.78 19.39 8.35
C PRO A 187 9.64 18.40 8.16
N PRO A 188 8.38 18.86 8.15
CA PRO A 188 7.25 17.99 7.82
C PRO A 188 7.49 17.21 6.51
N HIS A 189 7.49 15.89 6.63
CA HIS A 189 7.69 14.95 5.52
C HIS A 189 6.88 13.68 5.74
N THR A 190 6.82 12.84 4.71
CA THR A 190 6.19 11.51 4.80
C THR A 190 6.99 10.47 4.04
N HIS A 191 6.90 9.22 4.51
CA HIS A 191 7.43 8.03 3.84
C HIS A 191 6.27 7.28 3.18
N PRO A 192 6.09 7.37 1.85
CA PRO A 192 4.94 6.78 1.18
C PRO A 192 4.92 5.25 1.22
N ARG A 193 6.04 4.59 1.54
CA ARG A 193 6.19 3.13 1.48
C ARG A 193 6.71 2.48 2.75
N ALA A 194 6.93 3.23 3.84
CA ALA A 194 7.44 2.65 5.07
C ALA A 194 6.87 3.29 6.33
N THR A 195 6.68 2.47 7.36
CA THR A 195 6.64 2.93 8.75
C THR A 195 8.07 3.16 9.21
N GLU A 196 8.28 4.19 10.02
CA GLU A 196 9.56 4.50 10.65
C GLU A 196 9.49 4.28 12.16
N ILE A 197 10.57 3.75 12.73
CA ILE A 197 10.83 3.76 14.17
C ILE A 197 12.16 4.48 14.42
N LEU A 198 12.13 5.50 15.28
CA LEU A 198 13.26 6.37 15.56
C LEU A 198 13.69 6.24 17.02
N VAL A 199 14.98 6.08 17.26
CA VAL A 199 15.61 6.12 18.59
C VAL A 199 16.52 7.32 18.70
N VAL A 200 16.42 8.06 19.80
CA VAL A 200 17.36 9.15 20.13
C VAL A 200 18.56 8.57 20.86
N VAL A 201 19.77 8.93 20.43
CA VAL A 201 21.01 8.50 21.11
C VAL A 201 21.73 9.66 21.81
N GLU A 202 21.53 10.89 21.33
CA GLU A 202 22.10 12.10 21.93
C GLU A 202 21.11 13.27 21.82
N GLY A 203 21.18 14.22 22.77
CA GLY A 203 20.39 15.44 22.75
C GLY A 203 18.91 15.26 23.13
N THR A 204 18.04 16.11 22.59
CA THR A 204 16.60 16.13 22.93
C THR A 204 15.79 16.50 21.69
N LEU A 205 14.83 15.65 21.32
CA LEU A 205 14.00 15.87 20.13
C LEU A 205 12.53 16.02 20.48
N TYR A 206 11.91 17.10 20.01
CA TYR A 206 10.46 17.23 19.92
C TYR A 206 10.02 16.61 18.59
N VAL A 207 9.24 15.53 18.65
CA VAL A 207 8.81 14.79 17.46
C VAL A 207 7.28 14.71 17.40
N GLY A 208 6.73 14.52 16.22
CA GLY A 208 5.30 14.22 16.10
C GLY A 208 4.85 13.87 14.70
N PHE A 209 3.65 13.29 14.61
CA PHE A 209 2.94 13.04 13.36
C PHE A 209 1.49 13.51 13.45
N VAL A 210 0.88 13.73 12.28
CA VAL A 210 -0.50 14.20 12.16
C VAL A 210 -1.37 13.07 11.62
N THR A 211 -2.51 12.79 12.26
CA THR A 211 -3.48 11.80 11.76
C THR A 211 -4.16 12.30 10.48
N SER A 212 -4.73 11.40 9.69
CA SER A 212 -5.50 11.78 8.50
C SER A 212 -6.79 12.55 8.84
N ASN A 213 -7.43 13.10 7.80
CA ASN A 213 -8.75 13.69 7.88
C ASN A 213 -9.79 12.75 8.53
N PRO A 214 -10.83 13.31 9.17
CA PRO A 214 -11.10 14.75 9.32
C PRO A 214 -10.34 15.43 10.47
N ASP A 215 -9.78 14.65 11.40
CA ASP A 215 -9.31 15.20 12.68
C ASP A 215 -8.00 16.00 12.57
N ASN A 216 -7.09 15.60 11.66
CA ASN A 216 -5.76 16.20 11.52
C ASN A 216 -5.05 16.40 12.87
N ARG A 217 -5.18 15.42 13.76
CA ARG A 217 -4.74 15.52 15.16
C ARG A 217 -3.23 15.29 15.24
N LEU A 218 -2.54 16.22 15.90
CA LEU A 218 -1.12 16.07 16.22
C LEU A 218 -0.92 15.10 17.38
N ILE A 219 -0.09 14.08 17.18
CA ILE A 219 0.44 13.19 18.21
C ILE A 219 1.93 13.48 18.36
N THR A 220 2.36 13.84 19.56
CA THR A 220 3.71 14.37 19.78
C THR A 220 4.31 13.97 21.13
N LYS A 221 5.65 13.97 21.20
CA LYS A 221 6.43 13.70 22.42
C LYS A 221 7.77 14.44 22.35
N VAL A 222 8.33 14.75 23.53
CA VAL A 222 9.75 15.10 23.69
C VAL A 222 10.50 13.83 24.08
N LEU A 223 11.51 13.48 23.30
CA LEU A 223 12.35 12.29 23.45
C LEU A 223 13.73 12.67 24.01
N TYR A 224 14.25 11.81 24.88
CA TYR A 224 15.60 11.85 25.44
C TYR A 224 16.42 10.63 24.96
N PRO A 225 17.74 10.58 25.20
CA PRO A 225 18.56 9.44 24.80
C PRO A 225 18.02 8.12 25.35
N GLY A 226 17.83 7.15 24.46
CA GLY A 226 17.23 5.84 24.75
C GLY A 226 15.72 5.76 24.45
N ASP A 227 15.04 6.89 24.29
CA ASP A 227 13.62 6.90 23.93
C ASP A 227 13.40 6.56 22.46
N VAL A 228 12.26 5.93 22.18
CA VAL A 228 11.85 5.48 20.85
C VAL A 228 10.47 6.06 20.50
N PHE A 229 10.25 6.38 19.22
CA PHE A 229 8.96 6.84 18.71
C PHE A 229 8.68 6.27 17.31
N VAL A 230 7.42 5.95 17.02
CA VAL A 230 7.00 5.32 15.76
C VAL A 230 6.20 6.32 14.92
N PHE A 231 6.52 6.42 13.64
CA PHE A 231 5.80 7.21 12.65
C PHE A 231 5.10 6.25 11.67
N PRO A 232 3.76 6.16 11.67
CA PRO A 232 3.02 5.27 10.78
C PRO A 232 3.23 5.61 9.31
N VAL A 233 3.25 4.57 8.46
CA VAL A 233 3.42 4.72 7.00
C VAL A 233 2.48 5.77 6.41
N GLY A 234 3.04 6.64 5.57
CA GLY A 234 2.29 7.66 4.84
C GLY A 234 1.85 8.89 5.65
N LEU A 235 1.99 8.89 6.99
CA LEU A 235 1.61 10.06 7.79
C LEU A 235 2.69 11.14 7.78
N ILE A 236 2.24 12.41 7.71
CA ILE A 236 3.11 13.57 7.81
C ILE A 236 3.66 13.64 9.24
N HIS A 237 4.98 13.73 9.35
CA HIS A 237 5.68 13.80 10.62
C HIS A 237 6.93 14.67 10.53
N PHE A 238 7.51 15.01 11.69
CA PHE A 238 8.67 15.90 11.81
C PHE A 238 9.49 15.58 13.06
N GLN A 239 10.73 16.08 13.10
CA GLN A 239 11.55 16.11 14.31
C GLN A 239 12.24 17.46 14.44
N PHE A 240 12.25 18.01 15.65
CA PHE A 240 12.78 19.34 15.96
C PHE A 240 13.65 19.28 17.21
N ASN A 241 14.90 19.72 17.10
CA ASN A 241 15.82 19.82 18.22
C ASN A 241 15.54 21.07 19.04
N LYS A 242 14.75 20.90 20.11
CA LYS A 242 14.46 21.95 21.10
C LYS A 242 15.60 22.16 22.10
N GLY A 243 16.60 21.27 22.10
CA GLY A 243 17.76 21.33 22.97
C GLY A 243 18.75 22.43 22.58
N ASN A 244 19.63 22.74 23.52
CA ASN A 244 20.76 23.66 23.33
C ASN A 244 22.06 22.95 22.94
N THR A 245 22.01 21.62 22.77
CA THR A 245 23.10 20.78 22.27
C THR A 245 22.71 20.14 20.95
N ASN A 246 23.68 19.59 20.23
CA ASN A 246 23.38 18.70 19.11
C ASN A 246 22.50 17.54 19.56
N ALA A 247 21.68 17.03 18.65
CA ALA A 247 20.94 15.81 18.83
C ALA A 247 21.24 14.83 17.70
N VAL A 248 21.22 13.54 18.03
CA VAL A 248 21.48 12.45 17.08
C VAL A 248 20.40 11.40 17.28
N ALA A 249 19.83 10.96 16.18
CA ALA A 249 18.86 9.88 16.15
C ALA A 249 19.17 8.87 15.04
N PHE A 250 18.69 7.65 15.23
CA PHE A 250 18.72 6.61 14.22
C PHE A 250 17.31 6.12 13.95
N ALA A 251 17.01 5.87 12.69
CA ALA A 251 15.70 5.44 12.23
C ALA A 251 15.80 4.12 11.47
N GLY A 252 14.96 3.16 11.82
CA GLY A 252 14.70 1.96 11.02
C GLY A 252 13.38 2.11 10.28
N LEU A 253 13.35 1.70 9.01
CA LEU A 253 12.15 1.82 8.17
C LEU A 253 11.76 0.49 7.55
N SER A 254 10.47 0.23 7.45
CA SER A 254 9.89 -1.03 6.96
C SER A 254 9.83 -1.15 5.42
N SER A 255 10.84 -0.65 4.71
CA SER A 255 11.02 -0.84 3.25
C SER A 255 12.49 -0.67 2.89
N GLN A 256 12.96 -1.39 1.88
CA GLN A 256 14.27 -1.20 1.25
C GLN A 256 14.40 0.19 0.60
N ASN A 257 13.28 0.79 0.21
CA ASN A 257 13.19 2.12 -0.37
C ASN A 257 11.93 2.84 0.14
N PRO A 258 11.99 3.45 1.33
CA PRO A 258 10.84 4.11 1.96
C PRO A 258 10.29 5.27 1.13
N GLY A 259 11.15 5.92 0.35
CA GLY A 259 10.87 7.20 -0.29
C GLY A 259 10.73 8.33 0.73
N VAL A 260 10.87 9.58 0.29
CA VAL A 260 10.65 10.75 1.14
C VAL A 260 9.91 11.79 0.33
N ILE A 261 8.84 12.34 0.91
CA ILE A 261 8.15 13.52 0.38
C ILE A 261 8.25 14.60 1.44
N THR A 262 9.22 15.50 1.28
CA THR A 262 9.29 16.74 2.07
C THR A 262 8.17 17.66 1.63
N ILE A 263 7.23 17.97 2.53
CA ILE A 263 5.95 18.60 2.16
C ILE A 263 6.17 19.95 1.49
N ALA A 264 7.02 20.80 2.06
CA ALA A 264 7.27 22.11 1.46
C ALA A 264 7.94 22.02 0.09
N ASN A 265 8.92 21.12 -0.10
CA ASN A 265 9.56 20.94 -1.39
C ASN A 265 8.57 20.40 -2.44
N ALA A 266 7.73 19.42 -2.07
CA ALA A 266 6.76 18.86 -2.99
C ALA A 266 5.65 19.85 -3.38
N VAL A 267 5.26 20.75 -2.46
CA VAL A 267 4.18 21.72 -2.70
C VAL A 267 4.68 22.97 -3.41
N PHE A 268 5.85 23.49 -3.03
CA PHE A 268 6.35 24.79 -3.50
C PHE A 268 7.56 24.71 -4.44
N GLY A 269 8.26 23.57 -4.47
CA GLY A 269 9.47 23.37 -5.28
C GLY A 269 9.40 22.16 -6.20
N SER A 270 8.19 21.75 -6.61
CA SER A 270 8.04 20.69 -7.61
C SER A 270 8.55 21.16 -8.97
N ASN A 271 9.03 20.22 -9.80
CA ASN A 271 9.41 20.52 -11.18
C ASN A 271 8.69 19.58 -12.16
N PRO A 272 7.80 20.09 -13.04
CA PRO A 272 7.38 21.50 -13.12
C PRO A 272 6.60 21.95 -11.87
N ALA A 273 6.56 23.26 -11.64
CA ALA A 273 5.86 23.86 -10.51
C ALA A 273 4.34 23.59 -10.55
N ILE A 274 3.72 23.42 -9.38
CA ILE A 274 2.26 23.38 -9.25
C ILE A 274 1.69 24.75 -9.66
N ASN A 275 0.58 24.74 -10.41
CA ASN A 275 -0.08 25.97 -10.83
C ASN A 275 -0.36 26.89 -9.61
N PRO A 276 0.15 28.14 -9.60
CA PRO A 276 -0.05 29.07 -8.49
C PRO A 276 -1.51 29.32 -8.12
N GLU A 277 -2.44 29.23 -9.07
CA GLU A 277 -3.89 29.36 -8.81
C GLU A 277 -4.42 28.18 -7.98
N VAL A 278 -3.92 26.96 -8.23
CA VAL A 278 -4.26 25.77 -7.43
C VAL A 278 -3.76 25.96 -6.01
N LEU A 279 -2.51 26.40 -5.84
CA LEU A 279 -1.95 26.64 -4.51
C LEU A 279 -2.67 27.79 -3.80
N ALA A 280 -2.91 28.91 -4.48
CA ALA A 280 -3.64 30.04 -3.89
C ALA A 280 -5.05 29.63 -3.44
N LYS A 281 -5.75 28.81 -4.23
CA LYS A 281 -7.07 28.29 -3.83
C LYS A 281 -6.98 27.30 -2.67
N ALA A 282 -6.00 26.38 -2.70
CA ALA A 282 -5.81 25.36 -1.67
C ALA A 282 -5.42 25.95 -0.31
N PHE A 283 -4.55 26.96 -0.30
CA PHE A 283 -4.12 27.68 0.90
C PHE A 283 -5.03 28.85 1.27
N GLN A 284 -6.11 29.09 0.51
CA GLN A 284 -7.07 30.19 0.71
C GLN A 284 -6.41 31.59 0.67
N LEU A 285 -5.39 31.75 -0.18
CA LEU A 285 -4.59 32.96 -0.36
C LEU A 285 -5.04 33.79 -1.58
N GLU A 286 -6.34 33.84 -1.87
CA GLU A 286 -6.91 34.33 -3.16
C GLU A 286 -6.50 35.77 -3.55
N LYS A 287 -6.03 36.59 -2.61
CA LYS A 287 -5.52 37.95 -2.87
C LYS A 287 -4.01 38.03 -3.16
N ASN A 288 -3.27 36.92 -3.05
CA ASN A 288 -1.80 36.89 -3.01
C ASN A 288 -1.19 35.97 -4.09
N ILE A 289 -1.83 35.83 -5.26
CA ILE A 289 -1.33 35.01 -6.38
C ILE A 289 0.11 35.40 -6.77
N GLU A 290 0.44 36.69 -6.76
CA GLU A 290 1.79 37.16 -7.10
C GLU A 290 2.84 36.72 -6.08
N ARG A 291 2.48 36.61 -4.80
CA ARG A 291 3.36 36.05 -3.76
C ARG A 291 3.51 34.54 -3.89
N MET A 292 2.46 33.83 -4.32
CA MET A 292 2.56 32.40 -4.61
C MET A 292 3.48 32.09 -5.78
N LYS A 293 3.49 32.97 -6.81
CA LYS A 293 4.47 32.90 -7.89
C LYS A 293 5.90 33.14 -7.39
N GLN A 294 6.09 34.17 -6.55
CA GLN A 294 7.38 34.45 -5.93
C GLN A 294 7.87 33.28 -5.05
N MET A 295 6.98 32.63 -4.30
CA MET A 295 7.27 31.42 -3.53
C MET A 295 7.85 30.31 -4.40
N SER A 296 7.17 30.03 -5.51
CA SER A 296 7.58 29.01 -6.48
C SER A 296 8.91 29.37 -7.15
N GLN A 297 9.16 30.66 -7.42
CA GLN A 297 10.42 31.12 -8.01
C GLN A 297 11.61 31.05 -7.03
N CYS A 298 11.42 31.44 -5.76
CA CYS A 298 12.47 31.32 -4.74
C CYS A 298 12.92 29.86 -4.55
N CYS A 299 11.97 28.93 -4.66
CA CYS A 299 12.22 27.50 -4.62
C CYS A 299 13.07 26.98 -5.79
N ASP A 300 12.84 27.48 -7.00
CA ASP A 300 13.60 27.10 -8.20
C ASP A 300 15.06 27.55 -8.13
N GLU A 301 15.35 28.66 -7.45
CA GLU A 301 16.72 29.17 -7.26
C GLU A 301 17.46 28.40 -6.14
N ALA A 302 16.80 28.08 -5.02
CA ALA A 302 17.41 27.36 -3.89
C ALA A 302 17.70 25.87 -4.15
N THR A 303 16.91 25.22 -5.01
CA THR A 303 17.09 23.79 -5.34
C THR A 303 18.33 23.50 -6.21
N ARG A 304 18.97 24.52 -6.79
CA ARG A 304 20.18 24.35 -7.63
C ARG A 304 21.47 24.13 -6.85
N GLU A 305 21.56 24.48 -5.57
CA GLU A 305 22.84 24.45 -4.85
C GLU A 305 23.01 23.28 -3.88
N ASP A 306 21.96 22.80 -3.18
CA ASP A 306 22.16 21.76 -2.14
C ASP A 306 21.02 20.73 -1.98
N GLY A 307 19.98 20.75 -2.82
CA GLY A 307 18.84 19.83 -2.71
C GLY A 307 17.97 20.01 -1.44
N ASP A 308 18.42 20.87 -0.52
CA ASP A 308 17.79 21.16 0.76
C ASP A 308 17.24 22.60 0.75
N VAL A 309 15.98 22.72 0.30
CA VAL A 309 14.87 23.37 1.04
C VAL A 309 14.35 24.74 0.57
N CYS A 310 13.05 24.74 0.24
CA CYS A 310 12.17 25.88 -0.03
C CYS A 310 11.66 26.66 1.20
N THR A 311 11.85 26.15 2.42
CA THR A 311 10.99 26.51 3.55
C THR A 311 11.26 27.88 4.13
N THR A 312 12.50 28.36 4.18
CA THR A 312 12.85 29.54 4.99
C THR A 312 12.33 30.84 4.38
N GLU A 313 12.54 31.02 3.09
CA GLU A 313 12.03 32.15 2.32
C GLU A 313 10.51 32.06 2.23
N ALA A 314 9.97 30.85 2.06
CA ALA A 314 8.55 30.65 1.99
C ALA A 314 7.81 30.99 3.30
N ILE A 315 8.40 30.59 4.43
CA ILE A 315 7.91 30.93 5.77
C ILE A 315 8.01 32.44 5.99
N LYS A 316 9.11 33.12 5.64
CA LYS A 316 9.23 34.58 5.78
C LYS A 316 8.16 35.34 4.99
N MET A 317 7.80 34.85 3.80
CA MET A 317 6.72 35.42 3.01
C MET A 317 5.34 35.21 3.67
N LEU A 318 5.10 34.01 4.23
CA LEU A 318 3.88 33.69 4.98
C LEU A 318 3.78 34.41 6.35
N GLU A 319 4.90 34.64 7.04
CA GLU A 319 4.95 35.34 8.33
C GLU A 319 4.48 36.79 8.20
N SER A 320 4.79 37.45 7.08
CA SER A 320 4.25 38.78 6.77
C SER A 320 2.72 38.81 6.68
N ASP A 321 2.09 37.65 6.39
CA ASP A 321 0.65 37.47 6.29
C ASP A 321 -0.01 36.95 7.59
N LEU A 322 0.71 36.18 8.40
CA LEU A 322 0.28 35.84 9.78
C LEU A 322 0.22 37.08 10.66
N GLN A 323 1.16 38.03 10.50
CA GLN A 323 1.11 39.31 11.21
C GLN A 323 0.00 40.24 10.71
N SER A 324 -0.50 40.06 9.49
CA SER A 324 -1.62 40.84 8.94
C SER A 324 -3.01 40.20 9.18
N GLY A 325 -3.07 39.05 9.85
CA GLY A 325 -4.32 38.38 10.22
C GLY A 325 -5.08 37.73 9.06
N VAL A 326 -4.40 37.47 7.94
CA VAL A 326 -5.02 36.99 6.69
C VAL A 326 -5.03 35.46 6.58
N ILE A 327 -4.25 34.75 7.39
CA ILE A 327 -4.14 33.29 7.33
C ILE A 327 -4.92 32.66 8.50
N CYS A 328 -6.08 32.09 8.20
CA CYS A 328 -6.67 31.03 9.04
C CYS A 328 -6.16 29.68 8.50
N CYS A 329 -5.41 28.95 9.32
CA CYS A 329 -5.25 27.51 9.15
C CYS A 329 -6.50 26.80 9.66
#